data_AF-A0A8D8VB28-F1
#
_entry.id   AF-A0A8D8VB28-F1
#
_cell.length_a   1.000
_cell.length_b   1.000
_cell.length_c   1.000
_cell.angle_alpha   90.00
_cell.angle_beta   90.00
_cell.angle_gamma   90.00
#
_symmetry.space_group_name_H-M   'P 1'
#
loop_
_entity.id
_entity.type
_entity.pdbx_description
1 polymer ?
#
loop_
_entity_poly.entity_id
_entity_poly.type
_entity_poly.pdbx_seq_one_letter_code
_entity_poly.pdbx_strand_id
1 'polypeptide(L)'
;MPPKAKAMAPKKVHNSQSDGMVLLCKDNVLNNSGDTTPNIMKLRHPHSNQAALFLVNADHTRIQEIVTFNEENRSWFIDENVRSDGKLHLATTVNPLYLALPYLINATTLSPLDQTLIDREFPETRHLLKCLTPKLLSLVADRKGDEDMNVWKYNEDKTVTWLSNKVNQVMRLLEEKHIHANEDGVAMSSTFVKTKADTDVIRNKGKGYQNQSMN
;
A
#
# COMPACT_ATOMS: atom_id res chain seq x y z
N MET A 1 -13.53 -39.49 -54.89
CA MET A 1 -13.48 -38.23 -54.12
C MET A 1 -13.91 -38.53 -52.69
N PRO A 2 -13.14 -38.19 -51.64
CA PRO A 2 -13.55 -38.44 -50.26
C PRO A 2 -14.60 -37.38 -49.83
N PRO A 3 -15.51 -37.70 -48.89
CA PRO A 3 -16.50 -36.76 -48.42
C PRO A 3 -15.87 -35.68 -47.52
N LYS A 4 -16.26 -34.42 -47.72
CA LYS A 4 -15.85 -33.29 -46.88
C LYS A 4 -16.45 -33.44 -45.48
N ALA A 5 -15.59 -33.52 -44.46
CA ALA A 5 -16.00 -33.43 -43.07
C ALA A 5 -16.53 -32.01 -42.76
N LYS A 6 -17.74 -31.92 -42.17
CA LYS A 6 -18.28 -30.65 -41.66
C LYS A 6 -17.45 -30.22 -40.44
N ALA A 7 -16.90 -29.02 -40.48
CA ALA A 7 -16.25 -28.40 -39.33
C ALA A 7 -17.27 -28.20 -38.20
N MET A 8 -16.97 -28.76 -37.02
CA MET A 8 -17.78 -28.62 -35.83
C MET A 8 -17.54 -27.22 -35.24
N ALA A 9 -18.62 -26.45 -35.02
CA ALA A 9 -18.53 -25.15 -34.38
C ALA A 9 -17.85 -25.26 -33.00
N PRO A 10 -17.04 -24.27 -32.59
CA PRO A 10 -16.34 -24.33 -31.31
C PRO A 10 -17.37 -24.40 -30.18
N LYS A 11 -17.32 -25.48 -29.40
CA LYS A 11 -18.12 -25.61 -28.18
C LYS A 11 -17.70 -24.45 -27.27
N LYS A 12 -18.63 -23.55 -26.96
CA LYS A 12 -18.47 -22.61 -25.84
C LYS A 12 -18.39 -23.45 -24.57
N VAL A 13 -17.18 -23.72 -24.12
CA VAL A 13 -16.92 -24.27 -22.79
C VAL A 13 -17.30 -23.15 -21.84
N HIS A 14 -18.44 -23.32 -21.15
CA HIS A 14 -18.77 -22.50 -20.00
C HIS A 14 -17.82 -22.93 -18.89
N ASN A 15 -16.60 -22.39 -18.90
CA ASN A 15 -15.70 -22.56 -17.79
C ASN A 15 -16.24 -21.64 -16.69
N SER A 16 -16.82 -22.22 -15.64
CA SER A 16 -17.03 -21.51 -14.38
C SER A 16 -15.65 -21.20 -13.83
N GLN A 17 -15.01 -20.17 -14.37
CA GLN A 17 -13.73 -19.66 -13.88
C GLN A 17 -13.96 -19.34 -12.41
N SER A 18 -13.26 -20.06 -11.54
CA SER A 18 -13.09 -19.63 -10.16
C SER A 18 -12.52 -18.22 -10.22
N ASP A 19 -13.17 -17.28 -9.53
CA ASP A 19 -12.72 -15.89 -9.41
C ASP A 19 -11.53 -15.85 -8.44
N GLY A 20 -10.42 -16.49 -8.85
CA GLY A 20 -9.18 -16.53 -8.09
C GLY A 20 -8.45 -15.19 -8.15
N MET A 21 -7.36 -15.05 -7.41
CA MET A 21 -6.50 -13.87 -7.48
C MET A 21 -5.06 -14.34 -7.59
N VAL A 22 -4.31 -13.84 -8.58
CA VAL A 22 -2.86 -14.10 -8.68
C VAL A 22 -2.14 -13.05 -7.83
N LEU A 23 -1.62 -13.47 -6.67
CA LEU A 23 -1.01 -12.59 -5.68
C LEU A 23 0.46 -12.93 -5.44
N LEU A 24 1.34 -11.95 -5.62
CA LEU A 24 2.71 -12.00 -5.13
C LEU A 24 2.76 -11.39 -3.72
N CYS A 25 3.09 -12.21 -2.74
CA CYS A 25 3.28 -11.80 -1.36
C CYS A 25 4.56 -12.42 -0.81
N LYS A 26 5.06 -11.90 0.32
CA LYS A 26 6.21 -12.50 1.00
C LYS A 26 5.77 -13.74 1.77
N ASP A 27 6.57 -14.79 1.75
CA ASP A 27 6.28 -16.08 2.40
C ASP A 27 5.90 -15.93 3.88
N ASN A 28 6.54 -15.00 4.58
CA ASN A 28 6.30 -14.75 6.01
C ASN A 28 4.89 -14.24 6.34
N VAL A 29 4.10 -13.84 5.35
CA VAL A 29 2.71 -13.43 5.51
C VAL A 29 1.80 -14.65 5.59
N LEU A 30 2.20 -15.75 4.93
CA LEU A 30 1.47 -17.02 4.88
C LEU A 30 1.87 -17.97 6.02
N ASN A 31 2.98 -17.69 6.71
CA ASN A 31 3.46 -18.50 7.82
C ASN A 31 2.42 -18.53 8.95
N ASN A 32 1.75 -19.68 9.04
CA ASN A 32 0.68 -19.92 9.97
C ASN A 32 1.26 -20.32 11.33
N SER A 33 1.18 -19.45 12.33
CA SER A 33 1.58 -19.74 13.70
C SER A 33 0.43 -20.29 14.57
N GLY A 34 -0.71 -20.68 13.96
CA GLY A 34 -1.84 -21.28 14.68
C GLY A 34 -3.04 -21.68 13.79
N ASP A 35 -4.26 -21.56 14.31
CA ASP A 35 -5.53 -21.85 13.60
C ASP A 35 -6.04 -20.65 12.76
N THR A 36 -5.32 -19.53 12.74
CA THR A 36 -5.78 -18.29 12.10
C THR A 36 -5.11 -18.11 10.75
N THR A 37 -5.90 -17.90 9.69
CA THR A 37 -5.37 -17.68 8.34
C THR A 37 -5.20 -16.18 8.04
N PRO A 38 -4.28 -15.80 7.13
CA PRO A 38 -4.22 -14.44 6.62
C PRO A 38 -5.57 -14.04 6.01
N ASN A 39 -5.99 -12.80 6.24
CA ASN A 39 -7.28 -12.29 5.79
C ASN A 39 -7.13 -11.11 4.84
N ILE A 40 -7.89 -11.12 3.75
CA ILE A 40 -8.00 -9.98 2.83
C ILE A 40 -9.22 -9.17 3.25
N MET A 41 -9.01 -7.88 3.49
CA MET A 41 -10.04 -6.94 3.92
C MET A 41 -10.09 -5.70 3.03
N LYS A 42 -11.27 -5.09 2.97
CA LYS A 42 -11.56 -3.86 2.24
C LYS A 42 -11.58 -2.70 3.22
N LEU A 43 -10.61 -1.80 3.09
CA LEU A 43 -10.49 -0.60 3.93
C LEU A 43 -10.55 0.66 3.07
N ARG A 44 -10.76 1.80 3.71
CA ARG A 44 -10.64 3.11 3.08
C ARG A 44 -9.17 3.41 2.77
N HIS A 45 -8.89 3.71 1.50
CA HIS A 45 -7.57 4.14 1.07
C HIS A 45 -7.30 5.57 1.58
N PRO A 46 -6.16 5.84 2.25
CA PRO A 46 -5.96 7.07 3.01
C PRO A 46 -5.81 8.33 2.15
N HIS A 47 -5.41 8.19 0.89
CA HIS A 47 -5.31 9.30 -0.06
C HIS A 47 -6.60 9.54 -0.87
N SER A 48 -7.12 8.52 -1.55
CA SER A 48 -8.29 8.64 -2.44
C SER A 48 -9.64 8.54 -1.74
N ASN A 49 -9.68 8.11 -0.48
CA ASN A 49 -10.89 7.78 0.28
C ASN A 49 -11.77 6.67 -0.34
N GLN A 50 -11.28 6.00 -1.40
CA GLN A 50 -11.97 4.91 -2.06
C GLN A 50 -11.65 3.57 -1.38
N ALA A 51 -12.40 2.54 -1.74
CA ALA A 51 -12.10 1.19 -1.32
C ALA A 51 -10.75 0.70 -1.86
N ALA A 52 -9.92 0.13 -0.97
CA ALA A 52 -8.72 -0.61 -1.34
C ALA A 52 -8.65 -1.94 -0.59
N LEU A 53 -7.96 -2.91 -1.18
CA LEU A 53 -7.77 -4.23 -0.60
C LEU A 53 -6.47 -4.27 0.20
N PHE A 54 -6.53 -4.86 1.38
CA PHE A 54 -5.40 -5.04 2.27
C PHE A 54 -5.31 -6.49 2.73
N LEU A 55 -4.10 -7.03 2.77
CA LEU A 55 -3.79 -8.33 3.35
C LEU A 55 -3.31 -8.13 4.78
N VAL A 56 -3.97 -8.77 5.73
CA VAL A 56 -3.57 -8.81 7.14
C VAL A 56 -3.11 -10.22 7.47
N ASN A 57 -1.97 -10.32 8.14
CA ASN A 57 -1.44 -11.62 8.56
C ASN A 57 -2.28 -12.23 9.70
N ALA A 58 -2.09 -13.53 9.94
CA ALA A 58 -2.84 -14.32 10.92
C ALA A 58 -2.90 -13.70 12.33
N ASP A 59 -1.80 -13.11 12.80
CA ASP A 59 -1.72 -12.49 14.13
C ASP A 59 -2.28 -11.06 14.19
N HIS A 60 -2.76 -10.51 13.05
CA HIS A 60 -3.23 -9.14 12.90
C HIS A 60 -2.24 -8.05 13.32
N THR A 61 -0.93 -8.32 13.26
CA THR A 61 0.12 -7.35 13.61
C THR A 61 0.70 -6.61 12.40
N ARG A 62 0.51 -7.16 11.20
CA ARG A 62 1.04 -6.61 9.95
C ARG A 62 -0.05 -6.49 8.91
N ILE A 63 -0.03 -5.36 8.22
CA ILE A 63 -0.91 -5.05 7.12
C ILE A 63 -0.10 -4.74 5.87
N GLN A 64 -0.61 -5.19 4.73
CA GLN A 64 -0.04 -4.95 3.42
C GLN A 64 -1.15 -4.46 2.50
N GLU A 65 -0.85 -3.45 1.70
CA GLU A 65 -1.72 -3.00 0.64
C GLU A 65 -1.61 -3.96 -0.55
N ILE A 66 -2.76 -4.35 -1.12
CA ILE A 66 -2.82 -5.14 -2.35
C ILE A 66 -2.95 -4.18 -3.53
N VAL A 67 -1.83 -3.98 -4.23
CA VAL A 67 -1.76 -3.14 -5.44
C VAL A 67 -1.98 -4.03 -6.66
N THR A 68 -2.75 -3.55 -7.63
CA THR A 68 -3.03 -4.30 -8.87
C THR A 68 -2.24 -3.71 -10.02
N PHE A 69 -1.35 -4.50 -10.61
CA PHE A 69 -0.77 -4.23 -11.91
C PHE A 69 -1.70 -4.78 -12.99
N ASN A 70 -2.15 -3.90 -13.88
CA ASN A 70 -3.11 -4.20 -14.93
C ASN A 70 -2.63 -3.58 -16.24
N GLU A 71 -2.30 -4.41 -17.21
CA GLU A 71 -1.85 -4.01 -18.55
C GLU A 71 -2.75 -4.67 -19.59
N GLU A 72 -3.06 -3.96 -20.67
CA GLU A 72 -3.94 -4.47 -21.72
C GLU A 72 -3.33 -5.69 -22.44
N ASN A 73 -4.21 -6.57 -22.95
CA ASN A 73 -3.82 -7.74 -23.75
C ASN A 73 -2.88 -8.70 -23.00
N ARG A 74 -3.19 -8.97 -21.72
CA ARG A 74 -2.51 -9.96 -20.87
C ARG A 74 -3.48 -11.05 -20.43
N SER A 75 -2.95 -12.24 -20.23
CA SER A 75 -3.68 -13.40 -19.72
C SER A 75 -2.75 -14.31 -18.94
N TRP A 76 -3.26 -15.00 -17.93
CA TRP A 76 -2.52 -16.03 -17.21
C TRP A 76 -2.87 -17.41 -17.75
N PHE A 77 -1.84 -18.24 -17.96
CA PHE A 77 -2.00 -19.69 -18.12
C PHE A 77 -1.60 -20.32 -16.78
N ILE A 78 -2.57 -20.92 -16.09
CA ILE A 78 -2.40 -21.52 -14.76
C ILE A 78 -2.87 -22.96 -14.88
N ASP A 79 -1.92 -23.89 -14.83
CA ASP A 79 -2.14 -25.31 -15.11
C ASP A 79 -2.88 -25.49 -16.44
N GLU A 80 -4.04 -26.15 -16.42
CA GLU A 80 -4.90 -26.41 -17.58
C GLU A 80 -5.93 -25.29 -17.84
N ASN A 81 -5.84 -24.16 -17.13
CA ASN A 81 -6.79 -23.06 -17.21
C ASN A 81 -6.16 -21.78 -17.79
N VAL A 82 -6.97 -21.04 -18.57
CA VAL A 82 -6.64 -19.69 -19.03
C VAL A 82 -7.51 -18.70 -18.29
N ARG A 83 -6.87 -17.66 -17.73
CA ARG A 83 -7.53 -16.50 -17.11
C ARG A 83 -7.28 -15.27 -17.97
N SER A 84 -8.36 -14.61 -18.38
CA SER A 84 -8.33 -13.55 -19.40
C SER A 84 -7.99 -12.15 -18.88
N ASP A 85 -8.01 -11.91 -17.57
CA ASP A 85 -7.82 -10.55 -17.04
C ASP A 85 -6.36 -10.09 -17.00
N GLY A 86 -5.40 -11.03 -16.97
CA GLY A 86 -3.97 -10.75 -16.91
C GLY A 86 -3.51 -9.95 -15.70
N LYS A 87 -4.36 -9.77 -14.68
CA LYS A 87 -4.07 -8.91 -13.52
C LYS A 87 -3.06 -9.57 -12.61
N LEU A 88 -2.07 -8.80 -12.15
CA LEU A 88 -1.09 -9.22 -11.17
C LEU A 88 -1.30 -8.41 -9.89
N HIS A 89 -1.54 -9.08 -8.78
CA HIS A 89 -1.68 -8.43 -7.48
C HIS A 89 -0.38 -8.52 -6.70
N LEU A 90 0.01 -7.43 -6.05
CA LEU A 90 1.23 -7.30 -5.25
C LEU A 90 0.85 -6.92 -3.82
N ALA A 91 1.26 -7.73 -2.84
CA ALA A 91 1.10 -7.39 -1.42
C ALA A 91 2.32 -6.59 -0.92
N THR A 92 2.18 -5.28 -0.84
CA THR A 92 3.24 -4.36 -0.40
C THR A 92 3.02 -3.90 1.03
N THR A 93 4.05 -3.98 1.88
CA THR A 93 3.94 -3.56 3.28
C THR A 93 3.59 -2.07 3.38
N VAL A 94 2.54 -1.76 4.14
CA VAL A 94 2.09 -0.38 4.41
C VAL A 94 2.26 -0.08 5.90
N ASN A 95 2.59 1.16 6.23
CA ASN A 95 2.60 1.58 7.64
C ASN A 95 1.15 1.84 8.09
N PRO A 96 0.64 1.15 9.13
CA PRO A 96 -0.75 1.27 9.53
C PRO A 96 -1.12 2.66 10.05
N LEU A 97 -0.15 3.53 10.39
CA LEU A 97 -0.43 4.93 10.69
C LEU A 97 -1.07 5.67 9.53
N TYR A 98 -0.69 5.38 8.28
CA TYR A 98 -1.33 6.03 7.13
C TYR A 98 -2.83 5.73 7.09
N LEU A 99 -3.23 4.52 7.49
CA LEU A 99 -4.64 4.11 7.55
C LEU A 99 -5.37 4.73 8.74
N ALA A 100 -4.69 4.90 9.88
CA ALA A 100 -5.27 5.50 11.08
C ALA A 100 -5.38 7.04 11.03
N LEU A 101 -4.46 7.70 10.32
CA LEU A 101 -4.33 9.15 10.29
C LEU A 101 -5.63 9.89 9.91
N PRO A 102 -6.38 9.52 8.85
CA PRO A 102 -7.63 10.20 8.51
C PRO A 102 -8.64 10.19 9.66
N TYR A 103 -8.75 9.08 10.40
CA TYR A 103 -9.64 8.96 11.55
C TYR A 103 -9.17 9.80 12.74
N LEU A 104 -7.86 9.81 13.00
CA LEU A 104 -7.25 10.61 14.07
C LEU A 104 -7.41 12.11 13.81
N ILE A 105 -7.20 12.55 12.57
CA ILE A 105 -7.37 13.96 12.17
C ILE A 105 -8.84 14.39 12.33
N ASN A 106 -9.78 13.50 11.99
CA ASN A 106 -11.21 13.77 12.11
C ASN A 106 -11.73 13.68 13.56
N ALA A 107 -10.97 13.08 14.47
CA ALA A 107 -11.32 13.03 15.89
C ALA A 107 -11.12 14.41 16.53
N THR A 108 -12.23 15.11 16.79
CA THR A 108 -12.23 16.44 17.40
C THR A 108 -11.88 16.43 18.88
N THR A 109 -12.11 15.30 19.56
CA THR A 109 -11.95 15.14 21.00
C THR A 109 -10.94 14.06 21.35
N LEU A 110 -10.45 14.14 22.58
CA LEU A 110 -9.67 13.08 23.19
C LEU A 110 -10.56 11.85 23.37
N SER A 111 -10.29 10.78 22.62
CA SER A 111 -11.16 9.61 22.56
C SER A 111 -10.35 8.30 22.60
N PRO A 112 -10.94 7.22 23.12
CA PRO A 112 -10.41 5.87 22.96
C PRO A 112 -10.18 5.51 21.49
N LEU A 113 -9.14 4.72 21.20
CA LEU A 113 -8.78 4.37 19.82
C LEU A 113 -9.86 3.53 19.12
N ASP A 114 -10.52 2.64 19.85
CA ASP A 114 -11.62 1.81 19.37
C ASP A 114 -12.87 2.63 18.99
N GLN A 115 -13.08 3.76 19.65
CA GLN A 115 -14.14 4.73 19.30
C GLN A 115 -13.74 5.62 18.12
N THR A 116 -12.44 5.83 17.92
CA THR A 116 -11.90 6.67 16.84
C THR A 116 -11.89 5.93 15.50
N LEU A 117 -11.53 4.64 15.50
CA LEU A 117 -11.40 3.80 14.30
C LEU A 117 -12.71 3.11 13.91
N ILE A 118 -13.77 3.90 13.75
CA ILE A 118 -15.08 3.43 13.30
C ILE A 118 -15.37 3.98 11.91
N ASP A 119 -15.52 3.09 10.94
CA ASP A 119 -15.99 3.43 9.60
C ASP A 119 -17.24 2.61 9.28
N ARG A 120 -18.35 3.29 8.98
CA ARG A 120 -19.64 2.65 8.64
C ARG A 120 -19.63 2.02 7.26
N GLU A 121 -18.87 2.59 6.32
CA GLU A 121 -18.71 2.08 4.97
C GLU A 121 -17.69 0.94 4.93
N PHE A 122 -16.69 0.97 5.82
CA PHE A 122 -15.63 -0.03 5.93
C PHE A 122 -15.52 -0.63 7.34
N PRO A 123 -16.43 -1.54 7.75
CA PRO A 123 -16.46 -2.10 9.11
C PRO A 123 -15.20 -2.88 9.51
N GLU A 124 -14.42 -3.34 8.53
CA GLU A 124 -13.17 -4.07 8.77
C GLU A 124 -12.05 -3.19 9.35
N THR A 125 -12.24 -1.86 9.36
CA THR A 125 -11.33 -0.89 9.99
C THR A 125 -11.00 -1.24 11.45
N ARG A 126 -11.91 -1.89 12.18
CA ARG A 126 -11.68 -2.38 13.56
C ARG A 126 -10.47 -3.33 13.68
N HIS A 127 -10.12 -4.05 12.62
CA HIS A 127 -8.98 -4.96 12.64
C HIS A 127 -7.62 -4.22 12.71
N LEU A 128 -7.60 -2.92 12.37
CA LEU A 128 -6.41 -2.07 12.49
C LEU A 128 -5.97 -1.84 13.95
N LEU A 129 -6.87 -2.00 14.93
CA LEU A 129 -6.56 -1.79 16.35
C LEU A 129 -5.37 -2.65 16.80
N LYS A 130 -5.26 -3.88 16.32
CA LYS A 130 -4.16 -4.79 16.65
C LYS A 130 -2.84 -4.42 15.94
N CYS A 131 -2.91 -3.78 14.78
CA CYS A 131 -1.74 -3.29 14.03
C CYS A 131 -1.15 -2.00 14.64
N LEU A 132 -1.94 -1.25 15.42
CA LEU A 132 -1.59 0.06 15.95
C LEU A 132 -1.06 -0.05 17.38
N THR A 133 0.23 -0.36 17.50
CA THR A 133 0.90 -0.38 18.81
C THR A 133 0.99 1.04 19.42
N PRO A 134 1.01 1.16 20.76
CA PRO A 134 1.17 2.47 21.42
C PRO A 134 2.44 3.22 20.99
N LYS A 135 3.54 2.49 20.75
CA LYS A 135 4.80 3.05 20.24
C LYS A 135 4.65 3.66 18.85
N LEU A 136 3.79 3.08 18.02
CA LEU A 136 3.54 3.58 16.68
C LEU A 136 2.63 4.82 16.74
N LEU A 137 1.56 4.76 17.52
CA LEU A 137 0.60 5.86 17.69
C LEU A 137 1.25 7.12 18.29
N SER A 138 2.23 6.97 19.19
CA SER A 138 2.93 8.10 19.79
C SER A 138 3.75 8.95 18.81
N LEU A 139 3.96 8.45 17.58
CA LEU A 139 4.61 9.19 16.49
C LEU A 139 3.70 10.27 15.86
N VAL A 140 2.37 10.17 16.02
CA VAL A 140 1.39 11.08 15.39
C VAL A 140 0.34 11.60 16.36
N ALA A 141 0.29 11.06 17.58
CA ALA A 141 -0.70 11.39 18.59
C ALA A 141 -0.10 11.42 20.00
N ASP A 142 -0.79 12.09 20.90
CA ASP A 142 -0.50 12.14 22.33
C ASP A 142 -1.43 11.18 23.09
N ARG A 143 -0.83 10.31 23.90
CA ARG A 143 -1.57 9.45 24.83
C ARG A 143 -1.95 10.25 26.07
N LYS A 144 -3.17 10.09 26.58
CA LYS A 144 -3.58 10.63 27.88
C LYS A 144 -4.28 9.55 28.70
N GLY A 145 -4.08 9.59 30.02
CA GLY A 145 -4.67 8.62 30.95
C GLY A 145 -3.77 7.43 31.23
N ASP A 146 -4.28 6.52 32.06
CA ASP A 146 -3.60 5.29 32.46
C ASP A 146 -3.42 4.35 31.27
N GLU A 147 -2.53 3.36 31.44
CA GLU A 147 -2.17 2.48 30.33
C GLU A 147 -3.39 1.73 29.75
N ASP A 148 -4.36 1.43 30.60
CA ASP A 148 -5.54 0.65 30.26
C ASP A 148 -6.59 1.42 29.44
N MET A 149 -6.60 2.75 29.50
CA MET A 149 -7.64 3.55 28.83
C MET A 149 -7.42 3.70 27.30
N ASN A 150 -6.19 3.52 26.81
CA ASN A 150 -5.84 3.63 25.38
C ASN A 150 -6.44 4.86 24.67
N VAL A 151 -6.39 6.02 25.33
CA VAL A 151 -6.97 7.28 24.87
C VAL A 151 -5.91 8.14 24.16
N TRP A 152 -6.25 8.63 22.95
CA TRP A 152 -5.32 9.35 22.07
C TRP A 152 -5.90 10.67 21.57
N LYS A 153 -5.03 11.66 21.38
CA LYS A 153 -5.34 12.92 20.70
C LYS A 153 -4.37 13.14 19.57
N TYR A 154 -4.88 13.46 18.38
CA TYR A 154 -4.05 13.82 17.24
C TYR A 154 -3.11 15.00 17.56
N ASN A 155 -1.87 14.91 17.07
CA ASN A 155 -0.85 15.94 17.22
C ASN A 155 -0.21 16.23 15.85
N GLU A 156 -0.44 17.44 15.34
CA GLU A 156 0.01 17.86 14.02
C GLU A 156 1.55 17.95 13.94
N ASP A 157 2.21 18.55 14.93
CA ASP A 157 3.68 18.72 14.95
C ASP A 157 4.41 17.37 14.90
N LYS A 158 3.91 16.40 15.68
CA LYS A 158 4.40 15.01 15.65
C LYS A 158 4.20 14.37 14.29
N THR A 159 3.03 14.57 13.70
CA THR A 159 2.68 14.02 12.37
C THR A 159 3.57 14.59 11.28
N VAL A 160 3.79 15.90 11.25
CA VAL A 160 4.68 16.57 10.29
C VAL A 160 6.12 16.08 10.46
N THR A 161 6.59 15.94 11.70
CA THR A 161 7.91 15.39 12.01
C THR A 161 8.05 13.94 11.51
N TRP A 162 7.04 13.11 11.76
CA TRP A 162 7.00 11.72 11.31
C TRP A 162 7.00 11.60 9.78
N LEU A 163 6.16 12.38 9.09
CA LEU A 163 6.09 12.43 7.63
C LEU A 163 7.40 12.90 7.02
N SER A 164 8.01 13.95 7.57
CA SER A 164 9.31 14.46 7.13
C SER A 164 10.39 13.37 7.20
N ASN A 165 10.40 12.60 8.30
CA ASN A 165 11.30 11.46 8.45
C ASN A 165 11.02 10.34 7.44
N LYS A 166 9.75 10.10 7.08
CA LYS A 166 9.37 9.14 6.04
C LYS A 166 9.84 9.56 4.66
N VAL A 167 9.67 10.84 4.30
CA VAL A 167 10.19 11.38 3.03
C VAL A 167 11.72 11.25 2.97
N ASN A 168 12.43 11.62 4.05
CA ASN A 168 13.88 11.46 4.14
C ASN A 168 14.34 10.00 4.05
N GLN A 169 13.54 9.05 4.52
CA GLN A 169 13.82 7.61 4.37
C GLN A 169 13.68 7.17 2.90
N VAL A 170 12.63 7.62 2.22
CA VAL A 170 12.42 7.32 0.80
C VAL A 170 13.53 7.94 -0.07
N MET A 171 13.90 9.20 0.16
CA MET A 171 14.99 9.86 -0.58
C MET A 171 16.29 9.05 -0.49
N ARG A 172 16.69 8.64 0.71
CA ARG A 172 17.89 7.81 0.92
C ARG A 172 17.81 6.47 0.18
N LEU A 173 16.65 5.82 0.19
CA LEU A 173 16.46 4.56 -0.54
C LEU A 173 16.52 4.73 -2.06
N LEU A 174 15.98 5.83 -2.59
CA LEU A 174 16.07 6.13 -4.02
C LEU A 174 17.52 6.37 -4.45
N GLU A 175 18.30 7.09 -3.64
CA GLU A 175 19.74 7.31 -3.85
C GLU A 175 20.52 5.99 -3.83
N GLU A 176 20.27 5.13 -2.83
CA GLU A 176 20.92 3.82 -2.67
C GLU A 176 20.58 2.86 -3.84
N LYS A 177 19.33 2.88 -4.29
CA LYS A 177 18.87 2.05 -5.41
C LYS A 177 19.19 2.64 -6.77
N HIS A 178 19.87 3.79 -6.83
CA HIS A 178 20.18 4.53 -8.05
C HIS A 178 18.93 4.77 -8.93
N ILE A 179 17.79 4.99 -8.30
CA ILE A 179 16.54 5.32 -9.00
C ILE A 179 16.55 6.83 -9.24
N HIS A 180 16.72 7.23 -10.49
CA HIS A 180 16.76 8.63 -10.88
C HIS A 180 15.36 9.24 -10.89
N ALA A 181 15.08 10.14 -9.94
CA ALA A 181 13.93 11.03 -9.96
C ALA A 181 14.28 12.31 -10.76
N ASN A 182 14.46 12.19 -12.08
CA ASN A 182 14.65 13.36 -12.93
C ASN A 182 13.29 14.03 -13.20
N GLU A 183 13.22 15.36 -13.07
CA GLU A 183 12.01 16.17 -13.28
C GLU A 183 11.38 15.97 -14.68
N ASP A 184 12.17 15.56 -15.67
CA ASP A 184 11.73 15.43 -17.07
C ASP A 184 11.24 14.03 -17.46
N GLY A 185 11.14 13.07 -16.52
CA GLY A 185 10.62 11.73 -16.82
C GLY A 185 11.44 10.92 -17.83
N VAL A 186 12.67 11.36 -18.14
CA VAL A 186 13.54 10.69 -19.10
C VAL A 186 14.07 9.39 -18.48
N ALA A 187 13.62 8.26 -19.01
CA ALA A 187 14.14 6.94 -18.68
C ALA A 187 15.64 6.90 -19.04
N MET A 188 16.50 6.81 -18.03
CA MET A 188 17.92 6.57 -18.24
C MET A 188 18.18 5.07 -18.24
N SER A 189 18.75 4.57 -19.33
CA SER A 189 19.18 3.17 -19.44
C SER A 189 20.12 2.81 -18.28
N SER A 190 20.04 1.58 -17.78
CA SER A 190 20.95 1.05 -16.75
C SER A 190 22.43 1.05 -17.18
N THR A 191 22.70 1.23 -18.48
CA THR A 191 24.06 1.35 -19.04
C THR A 191 24.58 2.80 -19.07
N PHE A 192 23.78 3.79 -18.68
CA PHE A 192 24.15 5.20 -18.75
C PHE A 192 24.98 5.62 -17.53
N VAL A 193 26.25 6.03 -17.76
CA VAL A 193 27.17 6.48 -16.71
C VAL A 193 27.24 8.00 -16.71
N LYS A 194 26.73 8.66 -15.67
CA LYS A 194 26.94 10.11 -15.45
C LYS A 194 28.30 10.35 -14.80
N THR A 195 29.05 11.32 -15.32
CA THR A 195 30.30 11.81 -14.69
C THR A 195 29.98 12.90 -13.65
N LYS A 196 30.84 13.02 -12.63
CA LYS A 196 30.66 13.80 -11.38
C LYS A 196 30.32 15.30 -11.54
N ALA A 197 30.34 15.86 -12.75
CA ALA A 197 29.97 17.25 -13.00
C ALA A 197 28.45 17.51 -12.95
N ASP A 198 27.62 16.49 -13.19
CA ASP A 198 26.15 16.63 -13.25
C ASP A 198 25.44 16.58 -11.90
N THR A 199 26.09 16.04 -10.86
CA THR A 199 25.45 15.79 -9.55
C THR A 199 25.29 17.04 -8.69
N ASP A 200 26.11 18.07 -8.90
CA ASP A 200 26.08 19.30 -8.08
C ASP A 200 25.00 20.30 -8.51
N VAL A 201 24.50 20.21 -9.74
CA VAL A 201 23.45 21.11 -10.26
C VAL A 201 22.07 20.75 -9.69
N ILE A 202 21.78 19.46 -9.52
CA ILE A 202 20.47 18.98 -9.04
C ILE A 202 20.31 19.24 -7.54
N ARG A 203 21.37 19.04 -6.75
CA ARG A 203 21.38 19.24 -5.29
C ARG A 203 21.08 20.69 -4.87
N ASN A 204 21.42 21.68 -5.70
CA ASN A 204 21.20 23.10 -5.38
C ASN A 204 19.80 23.60 -5.75
N LYS A 205 19.07 22.96 -6.66
CA LYS A 205 17.68 23.36 -7.01
C LYS A 205 16.66 22.99 -5.92
N GLY A 206 16.88 21.88 -5.20
CA GLY A 206 15.99 21.44 -4.11
C GLY A 206 16.02 22.34 -2.85
N LYS A 207 16.98 23.26 -2.74
CA LYS A 207 17.09 24.21 -1.61
C LYS A 207 16.52 25.60 -1.89
N GLY A 208 16.06 25.87 -3.12
CA GLY A 208 15.63 27.20 -3.56
C GLY A 208 14.26 27.67 -3.03
N TYR A 209 13.45 26.77 -2.46
CA TYR A 209 12.06 27.10 -2.09
C TYR A 209 11.84 27.57 -0.64
N GLN A 210 12.90 27.72 0.18
CA GLN A 210 12.73 28.19 1.57
C GLN A 210 12.92 29.69 1.79
N ASN A 211 13.22 30.51 0.78
CA ASN A 211 13.50 31.95 0.98
C ASN A 211 12.68 32.91 0.09
N GLN A 212 11.39 32.64 -0.16
CA GLN A 212 10.49 33.65 -0.73
C GLN A 212 9.07 33.51 -0.16
N SER A 213 8.87 33.87 1.10
CA SER A 213 7.55 34.17 1.70
C SER A 213 7.72 35.04 2.94
N MET A 214 8.35 36.21 2.77
CA MET A 214 8.20 37.35 3.68
C MET A 214 8.61 38.60 2.91
N ASN A 215 7.60 39.23 2.30
CA ASN A 215 7.47 40.67 2.11
C ASN A 215 6.01 40.96 1.79
#